data_AF-A0A1D2M3K2-F1
#
_entry.id   AF-A0A1D2M3K2-F1
#
_cell.length_a   1.000
_cell.length_b   1.000
_cell.length_c   1.000
_cell.angle_alpha   90.00
_cell.angle_beta   90.00
_cell.angle_gamma   90.00
#
_symmetry.space_group_name_H-M   'P 1'
#
loop_
_entity.id
_entity.type
_entity.pdbx_description
1 polymer ?
#
loop_
_entity_poly.entity_id
_entity_poly.type
_entity_poly.pdbx_seq_one_letter_code
_entity_poly.pdbx_strand_id
1 'polypeptide(L)'
;MDQTNGQLDMIFIILANNNAETYGMVKKRCSIDFGIPSQCFLAKNMNNAKGLMSICTKMVIQMNAKQGGEPWGIKTPLKNIMVRYDVHHAGPGGGGMSIGAMTATFNETLGRCYSTVARLSSREEVATAVGAMFEKCLNAYFNKNNRLPERIMMYRDGVGEGQLNAVFNQELEGFQNRIKATYQHQGVKPPKLTYIVVNKRISTRFFEVAGRNLNNPRPGFIVDDVVTRPERFDFFLVSQTARQGCVSPTYYNVLHDESDLGPDKIQRYTFKLCHLYYNWTGLLLFLDRAKTHTSWRYSWELL
;
A
#
# COMPACT_ATOMS: atom_id res chain seq x y z
N MET A 1 -15.54 16.38 -25.68
CA MET A 1 -15.80 14.94 -25.88
C MET A 1 -14.62 14.44 -26.68
N ASP A 2 -13.64 13.83 -26.02
CA ASP A 2 -12.44 13.36 -26.71
C ASP A 2 -12.81 12.20 -27.64
N GLN A 3 -12.29 12.27 -28.86
CA GLN A 3 -12.40 11.23 -29.87
C GLN A 3 -11.67 9.98 -29.35
N THR A 4 -12.41 9.01 -28.83
CA THR A 4 -11.88 7.67 -28.52
C THR A 4 -11.49 7.02 -29.83
N ASN A 5 -10.19 6.84 -30.05
CA ASN A 5 -9.57 6.33 -31.28
C ASN A 5 -9.82 4.81 -31.50
N GLY A 6 -11.00 4.30 -31.14
CA GLY A 6 -11.34 2.87 -31.16
C GLY A 6 -10.56 2.01 -30.15
N GLN A 7 -9.80 2.62 -29.24
CA GLN A 7 -9.03 1.90 -28.24
C GLN A 7 -9.92 1.41 -27.10
N LEU A 8 -9.80 0.13 -26.74
CA LEU A 8 -10.59 -0.51 -25.68
C LEU A 8 -10.03 -0.13 -24.30
N ASP A 9 -10.80 0.63 -23.50
CA ASP A 9 -10.34 1.13 -22.20
C ASP A 9 -10.46 0.12 -21.05
N MET A 10 -11.46 -0.77 -21.10
CA MET A 10 -11.72 -1.76 -20.04
C MET A 10 -12.59 -2.91 -20.52
N ILE A 11 -12.41 -4.09 -19.94
CA ILE A 11 -13.28 -5.26 -20.15
C ILE A 11 -14.10 -5.55 -18.90
N PHE A 12 -15.42 -5.48 -19.00
CA PHE A 12 -16.35 -5.91 -17.95
C PHE A 12 -16.80 -7.36 -18.18
N ILE A 13 -16.64 -8.23 -17.17
CA ILE A 13 -16.82 -9.68 -17.33
C ILE A 13 -17.77 -10.20 -16.25
N ILE A 14 -18.86 -10.83 -16.68
CA ILE A 14 -19.76 -11.54 -15.77
C ILE A 14 -19.32 -12.99 -15.67
N LEU A 15 -18.97 -13.42 -14.45
CA LEU A 15 -18.58 -14.78 -14.13
C LEU A 15 -19.78 -15.53 -13.56
N ALA A 16 -20.04 -16.73 -14.09
CA ALA A 16 -21.17 -17.56 -13.67
C ALA A 16 -21.05 -17.99 -12.19
N ASN A 17 -19.84 -18.27 -11.73
CA ASN A 17 -19.56 -18.78 -10.39
C ASN A 17 -18.25 -18.20 -9.83
N ASN A 18 -18.00 -18.45 -8.54
CA ASN A 18 -16.77 -18.04 -7.87
C ASN A 18 -15.65 -19.07 -8.11
N ASN A 19 -15.39 -19.42 -9.38
CA ASN A 19 -14.28 -20.29 -9.74
C ASN A 19 -13.00 -19.46 -9.84
N ALA A 20 -12.06 -19.79 -8.95
CA ALA A 20 -10.85 -19.02 -8.81
C ALA A 20 -9.87 -19.24 -9.98
N GLU A 21 -9.89 -20.40 -10.65
CA GLU A 21 -9.07 -20.71 -11.82
C GLU A 21 -9.55 -19.91 -13.04
N THR A 22 -10.84 -19.94 -13.34
CA THR A 22 -11.45 -19.13 -14.41
C THR A 22 -11.15 -17.65 -14.21
N TYR A 23 -11.33 -17.15 -12.99
CA TYR A 23 -10.97 -15.78 -12.64
C TYR A 23 -9.48 -15.47 -12.90
N GLY A 24 -8.58 -16.39 -12.51
CA GLY A 24 -7.14 -16.25 -12.73
C GLY A 24 -6.75 -16.23 -14.21
N MET A 25 -7.37 -17.09 -15.03
CA MET A 25 -7.16 -17.09 -16.49
C MET A 25 -7.60 -15.77 -17.13
N VAL A 26 -8.77 -15.27 -16.74
CA VAL A 26 -9.27 -13.96 -17.19
C VAL A 26 -8.28 -12.86 -16.83
N LYS A 27 -7.82 -12.80 -15.56
CA LYS A 27 -6.86 -11.78 -15.12
C LYS A 27 -5.55 -11.85 -15.88
N LYS A 28 -5.01 -13.06 -16.09
CA LYS A 28 -3.79 -13.28 -16.85
C LYS A 28 -3.95 -12.74 -18.27
N ARG A 29 -5.01 -13.13 -18.96
CA ARG A 29 -5.22 -12.77 -20.36
C ARG A 29 -5.46 -11.27 -20.55
N CYS A 30 -6.28 -10.65 -19.71
CA CYS A 30 -6.51 -9.20 -19.77
C CYS A 30 -5.25 -8.40 -19.43
N SER A 31 -4.56 -8.73 -18.32
CA SER A 31 -3.53 -7.84 -17.76
C SER A 31 -2.13 -8.12 -18.32
N ILE A 32 -1.82 -9.35 -18.71
CA ILE A 32 -0.50 -9.75 -19.23
C ILE A 32 -0.50 -9.82 -20.75
N ASP A 33 -1.47 -10.51 -21.33
CA ASP A 33 -1.46 -10.76 -22.78
C ASP A 33 -1.96 -9.53 -23.57
N PHE A 34 -2.95 -8.80 -23.06
CA PHE A 34 -3.54 -7.64 -23.73
C PHE A 34 -3.17 -6.28 -23.13
N GLY A 35 -2.79 -6.22 -21.85
CA GLY A 35 -2.53 -4.96 -21.15
C GLY A 35 -3.78 -4.09 -20.98
N ILE A 36 -4.96 -4.70 -20.84
CA ILE A 36 -6.25 -4.01 -20.72
C ILE A 36 -6.84 -4.25 -19.32
N PRO A 37 -7.19 -3.19 -18.57
CA PRO A 37 -7.88 -3.32 -17.30
C PRO A 37 -9.18 -4.12 -17.45
N SER A 38 -9.51 -4.93 -16.44
CA SER A 38 -10.76 -5.69 -16.44
C SER A 38 -11.51 -5.52 -15.13
N GLN A 39 -12.82 -5.75 -15.13
CA GLN A 39 -13.66 -5.79 -13.93
C GLN A 39 -14.53 -7.04 -13.99
N CYS A 40 -14.37 -7.93 -13.00
CA CYS A 40 -15.20 -9.12 -12.90
C CYS A 40 -16.40 -8.88 -11.98
N PHE A 41 -17.53 -9.49 -12.31
CA PHE A 41 -18.77 -9.48 -11.53
C PHE A 41 -19.37 -10.87 -11.45
N LEU A 42 -19.77 -11.32 -10.25
CA LEU A 42 -20.39 -12.62 -10.08
C LEU A 42 -21.89 -12.54 -10.42
N ALA A 43 -22.36 -13.39 -11.34
CA ALA A 43 -23.74 -13.42 -11.80
C ALA A 43 -24.75 -13.54 -10.65
N LYS A 44 -24.43 -14.31 -9.59
CA LYS A 44 -25.27 -14.45 -8.39
C LYS A 44 -25.64 -13.13 -7.73
N ASN A 45 -24.80 -12.09 -7.88
CA ASN A 45 -25.04 -10.79 -7.26
C ASN A 45 -26.17 -10.01 -7.95
N MET A 46 -26.53 -10.35 -9.20
CA MET A 46 -27.68 -9.75 -9.90
C MET A 46 -29.00 -10.05 -9.18
N ASN A 47 -29.09 -11.22 -8.55
CA ASN A 47 -30.29 -11.67 -7.86
C ASN A 47 -30.48 -10.98 -6.49
N ASN A 48 -29.49 -10.21 -6.02
CA ASN A 48 -29.56 -9.51 -4.75
C ASN A 48 -30.13 -8.09 -4.93
N ALA A 49 -31.43 -7.97 -5.22
CA ALA A 49 -32.09 -6.69 -5.51
C ALA A 49 -31.86 -5.61 -4.43
N LYS A 50 -31.86 -6.00 -3.14
CA LYS A 50 -31.65 -5.07 -2.02
C LYS A 50 -30.21 -4.57 -1.90
N GLY A 51 -29.23 -5.39 -2.30
CA GLY A 51 -27.79 -5.07 -2.19
C GLY A 51 -27.14 -4.60 -3.49
N LEU A 52 -27.81 -4.75 -4.63
CA LEU A 52 -27.24 -4.57 -5.96
C LEU A 52 -26.65 -3.17 -6.14
N MET A 53 -27.37 -2.12 -5.75
CA MET A 53 -26.88 -0.75 -5.86
C MET A 53 -25.57 -0.53 -5.08
N SER A 54 -25.47 -1.04 -3.86
CA SER A 54 -24.23 -0.95 -3.05
C SER A 54 -23.06 -1.67 -3.72
N ILE A 55 -23.32 -2.82 -4.35
CA ILE A 55 -22.32 -3.58 -5.09
C ILE A 55 -21.89 -2.80 -6.34
N CYS A 56 -22.83 -2.29 -7.13
CA CYS A 56 -22.58 -1.50 -8.33
C CYS A 56 -21.78 -0.23 -8.01
N THR A 57 -22.11 0.50 -6.93
CA THR A 57 -21.35 1.67 -6.50
C THR A 57 -19.88 1.32 -6.23
N LYS A 58 -19.61 0.23 -5.50
CA LYS A 58 -18.24 -0.22 -5.23
C LYS A 58 -17.50 -0.59 -6.51
N MET A 59 -18.19 -1.22 -7.46
CA MET A 59 -17.60 -1.57 -8.75
C MET A 59 -17.25 -0.35 -9.59
N VAL A 60 -18.14 0.64 -9.65
CA VAL A 60 -17.86 1.89 -10.38
C VAL A 60 -16.64 2.60 -9.78
N ILE A 61 -16.51 2.62 -8.45
CA ILE A 61 -15.31 3.14 -7.77
C ILE A 61 -14.05 2.37 -8.19
N GLN A 62 -14.11 1.04 -8.24
CA GLN A 62 -13.00 0.19 -8.70
C GLN A 62 -12.64 0.43 -10.16
N MET A 63 -13.64 0.54 -11.03
CA MET A 63 -13.45 0.81 -12.45
C MET A 63 -12.83 2.19 -12.68
N ASN A 64 -13.30 3.21 -11.96
CA ASN A 64 -12.70 4.55 -11.98
C ASN A 64 -11.23 4.52 -11.57
N ALA A 65 -10.89 3.82 -10.48
CA ALA A 65 -9.51 3.69 -10.03
C ALA A 65 -8.60 2.97 -11.05
N LYS A 66 -9.10 1.90 -11.68
CA LYS A 66 -8.39 1.14 -12.73
C LYS A 66 -8.06 1.95 -13.98
N GLN A 67 -8.93 2.89 -14.32
CA GLN A 67 -8.70 3.81 -15.45
C GLN A 67 -7.85 5.02 -15.04
N GLY A 68 -7.25 5.00 -13.85
CA GLY A 68 -6.40 6.08 -13.34
C GLY A 68 -7.15 7.26 -12.74
N GLY A 69 -8.48 7.13 -12.56
CA GLY A 69 -9.30 8.07 -11.84
C GLY A 69 -9.03 8.05 -10.33
N GLU A 70 -9.49 9.11 -9.64
CA GLU A 70 -9.23 9.31 -8.22
C GLU A 70 -10.56 9.46 -7.47
N PRO A 71 -11.14 8.38 -6.91
CA PRO A 71 -12.39 8.45 -6.17
C PRO A 71 -12.36 9.46 -5.02
N TRP A 72 -11.23 9.57 -4.33
CA TRP A 72 -10.96 10.57 -3.30
C TRP A 72 -9.45 10.72 -3.07
N GLY A 73 -9.03 11.83 -2.46
CA GLY A 73 -7.63 12.09 -2.13
C GLY A 73 -7.49 12.68 -0.74
N ILE A 74 -6.25 12.85 -0.26
CA ILE A 74 -5.99 13.59 0.99
C ILE A 74 -5.30 14.91 0.72
N LYS A 75 -5.68 15.93 1.50
CA LYS A 75 -4.95 17.19 1.53
C LYS A 75 -3.75 17.05 2.47
N THR A 76 -2.55 17.21 1.90
CA THR A 76 -1.30 17.22 2.65
C THR A 76 -0.62 18.60 2.53
N PRO A 77 -0.08 19.16 3.63
CA PRO A 77 0.76 20.35 3.56
C PRO A 77 2.17 20.04 3.01
N LEU A 78 2.54 18.75 2.93
CA LEU A 78 3.83 18.31 2.43
C LEU A 78 3.80 18.35 0.89
N LYS A 79 4.55 19.28 0.32
CA LYS A 79 4.75 19.36 -1.14
C LYS A 79 5.81 18.37 -1.58
N ASN A 80 5.75 17.98 -2.85
CA ASN A 80 6.77 17.16 -3.52
C ASN A 80 7.09 15.85 -2.77
N ILE A 81 6.09 15.26 -2.12
CA ILE A 81 6.23 14.02 -1.36
C ILE A 81 5.86 12.82 -2.22
N MET A 82 6.70 11.80 -2.16
CA MET A 82 6.38 10.44 -2.60
C MET A 82 6.19 9.58 -1.36
N VAL A 83 5.05 8.91 -1.26
CA VAL A 83 4.84 7.87 -0.26
C VAL A 83 4.94 6.51 -0.94
N ARG A 84 5.87 5.69 -0.47
CA ARG A 84 6.20 4.38 -1.00
C ARG A 84 5.78 3.29 -0.01
N TYR A 85 5.27 2.21 -0.57
CA TYR A 85 4.84 1.02 0.16
C TYR A 85 5.54 -0.19 -0.44
N ASP A 86 6.03 -1.04 0.44
CA ASP A 86 6.82 -2.20 0.05
C ASP A 86 6.41 -3.44 0.84
N VAL A 87 6.07 -4.47 0.07
CA VAL A 87 5.63 -5.75 0.60
C VAL A 87 6.44 -6.86 -0.04
N HIS A 88 7.11 -7.64 0.81
CA HIS A 88 7.82 -8.85 0.43
C HIS A 88 7.03 -10.06 0.93
N HIS A 89 6.72 -10.99 0.03
CA HIS A 89 6.09 -12.26 0.39
C HIS A 89 7.01 -13.43 0.06
N ALA A 90 7.24 -14.28 1.06
CA ALA A 90 7.81 -15.61 0.85
C ALA A 90 6.81 -16.48 0.07
N GLY A 91 7.31 -17.28 -0.88
CA GLY A 91 6.48 -18.21 -1.64
C GLY A 91 5.76 -19.25 -0.73
N PRO A 92 4.65 -19.84 -1.18
CA PRO A 92 3.95 -20.88 -0.43
C PRO A 92 4.91 -22.02 -0.04
N GLY A 93 4.89 -22.44 1.24
CA GLY A 93 5.67 -23.58 1.72
C GLY A 93 7.16 -23.32 2.02
N GLY A 94 7.61 -22.06 2.06
CA GLY A 94 8.98 -21.71 2.52
C GLY A 94 10.11 -21.99 1.52
N GLY A 95 9.84 -22.75 0.45
CA GLY A 95 10.78 -23.04 -0.65
C GLY A 95 10.36 -22.47 -2.02
N GLY A 96 9.22 -21.78 -2.11
CA GLY A 96 8.75 -21.16 -3.36
C GLY A 96 9.36 -19.79 -3.64
N MET A 97 9.44 -19.42 -4.93
CA MET A 97 9.91 -18.11 -5.39
C MET A 97 9.16 -16.97 -4.68
N SER A 98 9.91 -16.03 -4.10
CA SER A 98 9.34 -14.88 -3.40
C SER A 98 8.97 -13.79 -4.41
N ILE A 99 7.98 -12.95 -4.07
CA ILE A 99 7.57 -11.82 -4.91
C ILE A 99 7.65 -10.55 -4.07
N GLY A 100 8.32 -9.54 -4.62
CA GLY A 100 8.34 -8.18 -4.11
C GLY A 100 7.36 -7.34 -4.91
N ALA A 101 6.54 -6.56 -4.20
CA ALA A 101 5.66 -5.58 -4.80
C ALA A 101 5.94 -4.21 -4.18
N MET A 102 6.17 -3.24 -5.04
CA MET A 102 6.40 -1.85 -4.65
C MET A 102 5.32 -0.97 -5.25
N THR A 103 4.81 -0.04 -4.46
CA THR A 103 3.83 0.95 -4.91
C THR A 103 4.24 2.32 -4.40
N ALA A 104 4.22 3.33 -5.26
CA ALA A 104 4.60 4.70 -4.90
C ALA A 104 3.59 5.72 -5.43
N THR A 105 3.23 6.69 -4.59
CA THR A 105 2.36 7.80 -5.01
C THR A 105 3.12 8.74 -5.92
N PHE A 106 2.45 9.31 -6.92
CA PHE A 106 3.06 10.26 -7.84
C PHE A 106 2.29 11.57 -8.04
N ASN A 107 1.18 11.76 -7.32
CA ASN A 107 0.38 12.98 -7.37
C ASN A 107 0.22 13.62 -5.98
N GLU A 108 -0.12 14.90 -5.94
CA GLU A 108 -0.17 15.70 -4.70
C GLU A 108 -1.23 15.23 -3.70
N THR A 109 -2.34 14.71 -4.19
CA THR A 109 -3.43 14.16 -3.37
C THR A 109 -3.14 12.74 -2.85
N LEU A 110 -2.03 12.14 -3.28
CA LEU A 110 -1.57 10.78 -2.97
C LEU A 110 -2.53 9.67 -3.41
N GLY A 111 -3.56 10.05 -4.18
CA GLY A 111 -4.59 9.14 -4.61
C GLY A 111 -4.16 8.20 -5.73
N ARG A 112 -3.18 8.59 -6.54
CA ARG A 112 -2.68 7.78 -7.66
C ARG A 112 -1.33 7.18 -7.32
N CYS A 113 -1.12 5.95 -7.78
CA CYS A 113 0.10 5.22 -7.53
C CYS A 113 0.62 4.53 -8.77
N TYR A 114 1.94 4.46 -8.86
CA TYR A 114 2.64 3.58 -9.75
C TYR A 114 2.96 2.30 -8.98
N SER A 115 2.76 1.15 -9.59
CA SER A 115 3.10 -0.13 -8.99
C SER A 115 4.03 -0.94 -9.90
N THR A 116 4.92 -1.70 -9.27
CA THR A 116 5.86 -2.58 -9.96
C THR A 116 6.09 -3.82 -9.12
N VAL A 117 6.35 -4.93 -9.78
CA VAL A 117 6.60 -6.23 -9.14
C VAL A 117 7.90 -6.81 -9.65
N ALA A 118 8.56 -7.60 -8.80
CA ALA A 118 9.74 -8.35 -9.16
C ALA A 118 9.71 -9.73 -8.49
N ARG A 119 10.25 -10.71 -9.20
CA ARG A 119 10.56 -12.02 -8.62
C ARG A 119 11.82 -11.88 -7.77
N LEU A 120 11.81 -12.51 -6.61
CA LEU A 120 12.88 -12.50 -5.62
C LEU A 120 13.35 -13.95 -5.44
N SER A 121 14.39 -14.34 -6.19
CA SER A 121 14.88 -15.73 -6.23
C SER A 121 15.91 -16.03 -5.14
N SER A 122 16.75 -15.05 -4.80
CA SER A 122 17.79 -15.16 -3.76
C SER A 122 17.86 -13.88 -2.91
N ARG A 123 18.49 -13.95 -1.73
CA ARG A 123 18.67 -12.78 -0.86
C ARG A 123 19.48 -11.66 -1.53
N GLU A 124 20.50 -11.99 -2.31
CA GLU A 124 21.32 -11.02 -3.05
C GLU A 124 20.53 -10.31 -4.16
N GLU A 125 19.63 -11.04 -4.82
CA GLU A 125 18.77 -10.46 -5.87
C GLU A 125 17.69 -9.54 -5.31
N VAL A 126 17.33 -9.65 -4.03
CA VAL A 126 16.32 -8.78 -3.41
C VAL A 126 16.74 -7.32 -3.49
N ALA A 127 17.96 -6.99 -3.07
CA ALA A 127 18.43 -5.60 -3.05
C ALA A 127 18.48 -4.99 -4.46
N THR A 128 18.88 -5.79 -5.45
CA THR A 128 18.93 -5.38 -6.86
C THR A 128 17.53 -5.17 -7.43
N ALA A 129 16.63 -6.14 -7.24
CA ALA A 129 15.25 -6.06 -7.71
C ALA A 129 14.49 -4.89 -7.07
N VAL A 130 14.68 -4.68 -5.76
CA VAL A 130 14.10 -3.56 -5.02
C VAL A 130 14.65 -2.23 -5.52
N GLY A 131 15.95 -2.13 -5.81
CA GLY A 131 16.55 -0.95 -6.43
C GLY A 131 15.91 -0.61 -7.78
N ALA A 132 15.82 -1.60 -8.69
CA ALA A 132 15.22 -1.42 -10.00
C ALA A 132 13.73 -1.03 -9.94
N MET A 133 12.97 -1.64 -9.02
CA MET A 133 11.58 -1.25 -8.77
C MET A 133 11.47 0.20 -8.28
N PHE A 134 12.42 0.65 -7.47
CA PHE A 134 12.43 2.00 -6.92
C PHE A 134 12.74 3.05 -7.98
N GLU A 135 13.71 2.77 -8.86
CA GLU A 135 14.00 3.62 -10.02
C GLU A 135 12.78 3.79 -10.93
N LYS A 136 12.02 2.72 -11.19
CA LYS A 136 10.76 2.82 -11.94
C LYS A 136 9.75 3.75 -11.25
N CYS A 137 9.65 3.70 -9.93
CA CYS A 137 8.78 4.60 -9.16
C CYS A 137 9.24 6.07 -9.26
N LEU A 138 10.55 6.33 -9.16
CA LEU A 138 11.11 7.67 -9.34
C LEU A 138 10.86 8.21 -10.75
N ASN A 139 11.04 7.37 -11.77
CA ASN A 139 10.77 7.75 -13.16
C ASN A 139 9.29 8.06 -13.39
N ALA A 140 8.38 7.25 -12.84
CA ALA A 140 6.94 7.51 -12.91
C ALA A 140 6.56 8.85 -12.25
N TYR A 141 7.18 9.17 -11.11
CA TYR A 141 7.01 10.46 -10.45
C TYR A 141 7.55 11.61 -11.29
N PHE A 142 8.77 11.47 -11.83
CA PHE A 142 9.41 12.47 -12.66
C PHE A 142 8.59 12.75 -13.92
N ASN A 143 8.13 11.71 -14.63
CA ASN A 143 7.31 11.85 -15.83
C ASN A 143 6.00 12.60 -15.57
N LYS A 144 5.44 12.49 -14.35
CA LYS A 144 4.21 13.20 -13.99
C LYS A 144 4.47 14.64 -13.54
N ASN A 145 5.56 14.89 -12.82
CA ASN A 145 5.77 16.14 -12.09
C ASN A 145 6.89 17.02 -12.68
N ASN A 146 7.63 16.52 -13.67
CA ASN A 146 8.85 17.10 -14.25
C ASN A 146 9.90 17.46 -13.19
N ARG A 147 9.92 16.71 -12.08
CA ARG A 147 10.86 16.86 -10.96
C ARG A 147 10.92 15.57 -10.16
N LEU A 148 12.03 15.34 -9.46
CA LEU A 148 12.12 14.29 -8.46
C LEU A 148 11.43 14.73 -7.14
N PRO A 149 10.93 13.80 -6.32
CA PRO A 149 10.33 14.16 -5.03
C PRO A 149 11.39 14.77 -4.10
N GLU A 150 11.00 15.73 -3.27
CA GLU A 150 11.89 16.32 -2.25
C GLU A 150 11.82 15.57 -0.93
N ARG A 151 10.77 14.76 -0.76
CA ARG A 151 10.50 13.98 0.46
C ARG A 151 10.04 12.59 0.07
N ILE A 152 10.62 11.57 0.69
CA ILE A 152 10.23 10.18 0.49
C ILE A 152 9.87 9.59 1.84
N MET A 153 8.63 9.14 1.98
CA MET A 153 8.17 8.42 3.17
C MET A 153 7.90 6.96 2.78
N MET A 154 8.65 6.04 3.37
CA MET A 154 8.64 4.62 3.05
C MET A 154 7.99 3.83 4.18
N TYR A 155 6.98 3.03 3.84
CA TYR A 155 6.37 2.07 4.75
C TYR A 155 6.71 0.64 4.30
N ARG A 156 7.47 -0.07 5.11
CA ARG A 156 7.95 -1.44 4.85
C ARG A 156 7.15 -2.43 5.70
N ASP A 157 6.36 -3.29 5.07
CA ASP A 157 5.52 -4.29 5.75
C ASP A 157 6.08 -5.71 5.61
N GLY A 158 6.05 -6.49 6.69
CA GLY A 158 6.42 -7.91 6.69
C GLY A 158 7.83 -8.18 7.18
N VAL A 159 8.34 -7.34 8.09
CA VAL A 159 9.60 -7.54 8.78
C VAL A 159 9.32 -8.03 10.18
N GLY A 160 9.81 -9.22 10.54
CA GLY A 160 9.76 -9.72 11.91
C GLY A 160 10.77 -8.99 12.81
N GLU A 161 10.56 -8.98 14.13
CA GLU A 161 11.47 -8.29 15.06
C GLU A 161 12.92 -8.78 14.92
N GLY A 162 13.14 -10.09 14.76
CA GLY A 162 14.48 -10.68 14.58
C GLY A 162 15.16 -10.31 13.25
N GLN A 163 14.45 -9.69 12.31
CA GLN A 163 14.98 -9.24 11.02
C GLN A 163 15.22 -7.74 10.96
N LEU A 164 14.86 -6.98 12.01
CA LEU A 164 14.96 -5.52 12.02
C LEU A 164 16.40 -5.04 11.77
N ASN A 165 17.40 -5.64 12.42
CA ASN A 165 18.79 -5.25 12.24
C ASN A 165 19.29 -5.48 10.81
N ALA A 166 18.87 -6.60 10.18
CA ALA A 166 19.23 -6.88 8.79
C ALA A 166 18.58 -5.88 7.82
N VAL A 167 17.31 -5.55 8.04
CA VAL A 167 16.59 -4.54 7.24
C VAL A 167 17.21 -3.15 7.41
N PHE A 168 17.55 -2.78 8.64
CA PHE A 168 18.20 -1.49 8.93
C PHE A 168 19.58 -1.39 8.26
N ASN A 169 20.46 -2.37 8.46
CA ASN A 169 21.83 -2.27 7.96
C ASN A 169 21.92 -2.47 6.44
N GLN A 170 21.12 -3.37 5.85
CA GLN A 170 21.30 -3.74 4.44
C GLN A 170 20.31 -3.04 3.51
N GLU A 171 19.01 -2.98 3.86
CA GLU A 171 18.02 -2.38 2.96
C GLU A 171 18.10 -0.85 3.00
N LEU A 172 18.08 -0.24 4.19
CA LEU A 172 18.04 1.23 4.34
C LEU A 172 19.31 1.89 3.78
N GLU A 173 20.49 1.37 4.12
CA GLU A 173 21.76 1.92 3.60
C GLU A 173 21.82 1.79 2.06
N GLY A 174 21.41 0.63 1.52
CA GLY A 174 21.28 0.42 0.09
C GLY A 174 20.33 1.42 -0.59
N PHE A 175 19.18 1.71 0.04
CA PHE A 175 18.25 2.73 -0.44
C PHE A 175 18.86 4.13 -0.41
N GLN A 176 19.49 4.52 0.69
CA GLN A 176 20.13 5.84 0.81
C GLN A 176 21.21 6.02 -0.25
N ASN A 177 22.03 5.01 -0.51
CA ASN A 177 23.08 5.06 -1.52
C ASN A 177 22.50 5.18 -2.93
N ARG A 178 21.46 4.42 -3.26
CA ARG A 178 20.76 4.53 -4.56
C ARG A 178 20.11 5.89 -4.75
N ILE A 179 19.41 6.40 -3.73
CA ILE A 179 18.81 7.73 -3.75
C ILE A 179 19.90 8.79 -4.01
N LYS A 180 21.01 8.74 -3.26
CA LYS A 180 22.11 9.69 -3.47
C LYS A 180 22.63 9.63 -4.91
N ALA A 181 22.89 8.44 -5.44
CA ALA A 181 23.36 8.26 -6.82
C ALA A 181 22.37 8.84 -7.85
N THR A 182 21.09 8.48 -7.78
CA THR A 182 20.08 8.99 -8.72
C THR A 182 19.96 10.51 -8.70
N TYR A 183 20.00 11.12 -7.52
CA TYR A 183 19.86 12.58 -7.38
C TYR A 183 21.14 13.32 -7.79
N GLN A 184 22.32 12.75 -7.52
CA GLN A 184 23.60 13.27 -8.01
C GLN A 184 23.65 13.28 -9.54
N HIS A 185 23.21 12.20 -10.20
CA HIS A 185 23.14 12.15 -11.67
C HIS A 185 22.21 13.23 -12.26
N GLN A 186 21.19 13.63 -11.52
CA GLN A 186 20.24 14.68 -11.91
C GLN A 186 20.67 16.08 -11.46
N GLY A 187 21.83 16.21 -10.78
CA GLY A 187 22.33 17.51 -10.29
C GLY A 187 21.47 18.15 -9.20
N VAL A 188 20.66 17.36 -8.47
CA VAL A 188 19.74 17.84 -7.44
C VAL A 188 20.09 17.30 -6.07
N LYS A 189 19.67 18.03 -5.02
CA LYS A 189 19.89 17.61 -3.63
C LYS A 189 19.06 16.34 -3.32
N PRO A 190 19.62 15.33 -2.63
CA PRO A 190 18.86 14.17 -2.17
C PRO A 190 17.61 14.56 -1.36
N PRO A 191 16.52 13.78 -1.44
CA PRO A 191 15.29 14.03 -0.73
C PRO A 191 15.46 13.72 0.75
N LYS A 192 14.59 14.30 1.58
CA LYS A 192 14.44 13.91 2.98
C LYS A 192 13.76 12.55 3.07
N LEU A 193 14.43 11.59 3.70
CA LEU A 193 13.94 10.22 3.83
C LEU A 193 13.36 9.94 5.21
N THR A 194 12.16 9.35 5.25
CA THR A 194 11.59 8.73 6.44
C THR A 194 11.29 7.26 6.16
N TYR A 195 11.83 6.36 6.97
CA TYR A 195 11.70 4.91 6.80
C TYR A 195 10.99 4.30 8.01
N ILE A 196 9.80 3.75 7.76
CA ILE A 196 8.89 3.24 8.78
C ILE A 196 8.65 1.76 8.52
N VAL A 197 9.07 0.90 9.45
CA VAL A 197 8.70 -0.52 9.45
C VAL A 197 7.32 -0.68 10.07
N VAL A 198 6.51 -1.53 9.46
CA VAL A 198 5.15 -1.78 9.91
C VAL A 198 4.90 -3.25 10.17
N ASN A 199 4.37 -3.53 11.35
CA ASN A 199 4.01 -4.87 11.78
C ASN A 199 2.53 -4.95 12.14
N LYS A 200 1.78 -5.70 11.34
CA LYS A 200 0.34 -5.96 11.55
C LYS A 200 0.08 -7.22 12.38
N ARG A 201 1.05 -8.12 12.47
CA ARG A 201 0.89 -9.44 13.12
C ARG A 201 1.49 -9.40 14.52
N ILE A 202 0.79 -8.70 15.41
CA ILE A 202 1.20 -8.49 16.79
C ILE A 202 0.19 -9.10 17.76
N SER A 203 0.67 -9.50 18.94
CA SER A 203 -0.17 -10.03 20.03
C SER A 203 -0.79 -8.93 20.89
N THR A 204 -0.21 -7.73 20.91
CA THR A 204 -0.69 -6.59 21.70
C THR A 204 -2.13 -6.23 21.36
N ARG A 205 -2.96 -6.01 22.39
CA ARG A 205 -4.35 -5.56 22.27
C ARG A 205 -4.59 -4.40 23.23
N PHE A 206 -5.40 -3.44 22.78
CA PHE A 206 -5.79 -2.28 23.58
C PHE A 206 -7.30 -2.30 23.79
N PHE A 207 -7.74 -1.80 24.94
CA PHE A 207 -9.14 -1.75 25.33
C PHE A 207 -9.45 -0.40 25.97
N GLU A 208 -10.60 0.14 25.63
CA GLU A 208 -11.19 1.29 26.33
C GLU A 208 -12.04 0.75 27.48
N VAL A 209 -11.73 1.17 28.71
CA VAL A 209 -12.46 0.74 29.92
C VAL A 209 -13.73 1.56 30.06
N ALA A 210 -14.89 0.91 29.96
CA ALA A 210 -16.21 1.51 30.11
C ALA A 210 -16.95 0.87 31.29
N GLY A 211 -16.64 1.32 32.50
CA GLY A 211 -17.16 0.72 33.73
C GLY A 211 -16.63 -0.71 33.91
N ARG A 212 -17.54 -1.71 33.89
CA ARG A 212 -17.17 -3.14 33.95
C ARG A 212 -16.92 -3.76 32.57
N ASN A 213 -17.20 -3.04 31.48
CA ASN A 213 -17.09 -3.53 30.12
C ASN A 213 -15.76 -3.09 29.49
N LEU A 214 -15.23 -3.93 28.60
CA LEU A 214 -14.07 -3.63 27.76
C LEU A 214 -14.55 -3.42 26.33
N ASN A 215 -14.30 -2.21 25.81
CA ASN A 215 -14.65 -1.86 24.44
C ASN A 215 -13.39 -1.79 23.57
N ASN A 216 -13.57 -2.00 22.26
CA ASN A 216 -12.52 -1.74 21.30
C ASN A 216 -12.25 -0.22 21.24
N PRO A 217 -10.98 0.20 21.22
CA PRO A 217 -10.64 1.60 20.97
C PRO A 217 -11.17 2.07 19.62
N ARG A 218 -11.48 3.37 19.55
CA ARG A 218 -11.94 4.00 18.30
C ARG A 218 -10.81 4.10 17.27
N PRO A 219 -11.11 4.05 15.97
CA PRO A 219 -10.11 4.33 14.95
C PRO A 219 -9.47 5.72 15.14
N GLY A 220 -8.14 5.78 15.00
CA GLY A 220 -7.33 6.95 15.33
C GLY A 220 -6.71 6.89 16.72
N PHE A 221 -7.05 5.89 17.55
CA PHE A 221 -6.37 5.65 18.82
C PHE A 221 -4.90 5.30 18.58
N ILE A 222 -4.01 6.07 19.21
CA ILE A 222 -2.56 5.94 19.12
C ILE A 222 -2.01 5.67 20.52
N VAL A 223 -1.02 4.78 20.60
CA VAL A 223 -0.25 4.53 21.83
C VAL A 223 1.22 4.60 21.50
N ASP A 224 1.91 5.60 22.05
CA ASP A 224 3.33 5.85 21.86
C ASP A 224 4.14 5.85 23.17
N ASP A 225 3.50 5.54 24.30
CA ASP A 225 4.12 5.48 25.63
C ASP A 225 3.80 4.16 26.37
N VAL A 226 4.61 3.85 27.39
CA VAL A 226 4.52 2.72 28.35
C VAL A 226 4.73 1.32 27.75
N VAL A 227 4.06 1.01 26.64
CA VAL A 227 4.15 -0.29 25.94
C VAL A 227 5.05 -0.25 24.71
N THR A 228 5.59 0.93 24.42
CA THR A 228 6.63 1.22 23.43
C THR A 228 8.02 0.95 24.01
N ARG A 229 9.04 0.99 23.16
CA ARG A 229 10.42 0.76 23.60
C ARG A 229 11.13 2.11 23.81
N PRO A 230 11.70 2.40 25.00
CA PRO A 230 12.35 3.68 25.28
C PRO A 230 13.46 4.05 24.29
N GLU A 231 14.14 3.05 23.73
CA GLU A 231 15.21 3.22 22.76
C GLU A 231 14.75 3.39 21.30
N ARG A 232 13.43 3.35 21.02
CA ARG A 232 12.89 3.42 19.66
C ARG A 232 11.91 4.57 19.50
N PHE A 233 11.84 5.09 18.28
CA PHE A 233 10.65 5.81 17.85
C PHE A 233 9.65 4.76 17.34
N ASP A 234 8.73 4.34 18.20
CA ASP A 234 7.67 3.43 17.81
C ASP A 234 6.31 3.85 18.37
N PHE A 235 5.24 3.37 17.73
CA PHE A 235 3.88 3.63 18.14
C PHE A 235 2.93 2.56 17.62
N PHE A 236 1.82 2.38 18.31
CA PHE A 236 0.68 1.59 17.86
C PHE A 236 -0.41 2.52 17.35
N LEU A 237 -1.06 2.13 16.26
CA LEU A 237 -2.22 2.83 15.71
C LEU A 237 -3.34 1.83 15.45
N VAL A 238 -4.53 2.14 16.00
CA VAL A 238 -5.78 1.47 15.64
C VAL A 238 -6.36 2.22 14.45
N SER A 239 -6.18 1.69 13.24
CA SER A 239 -6.65 2.37 12.03
C SER A 239 -8.03 1.91 11.55
N GLN A 240 -8.61 0.85 12.12
CA GLN A 240 -9.85 0.23 11.63
C GLN A 240 -10.76 -0.22 12.77
N THR A 241 -12.03 -0.43 12.48
CA THR A 241 -13.00 -0.98 13.46
C THR A 241 -13.20 -2.47 13.23
N ALA A 242 -13.14 -3.27 14.30
CA ALA A 242 -13.51 -4.68 14.24
C ALA A 242 -15.04 -4.84 14.34
N ARG A 243 -15.64 -5.57 13.39
CA ARG A 243 -17.07 -5.92 13.44
C ARG A 243 -17.38 -7.02 14.47
N GLN A 244 -16.40 -7.88 14.71
CA GLN A 244 -16.49 -8.98 15.65
C GLN A 244 -15.11 -9.18 16.29
N GLY A 245 -15.10 -9.49 17.59
CA GLY A 245 -13.88 -9.71 18.36
C GLY A 245 -13.11 -8.42 18.70
N CYS A 246 -11.86 -8.58 19.12
CA CYS A 246 -10.98 -7.49 19.50
C CYS A 246 -10.27 -6.90 18.27
N VAL A 247 -10.16 -5.57 18.22
CA VAL A 247 -9.40 -4.88 17.18
C VAL A 247 -7.91 -5.13 17.35
N SER A 248 -7.23 -5.52 16.27
CA SER A 248 -5.78 -5.59 16.25
C SER A 248 -5.21 -4.22 15.89
N PRO A 249 -4.41 -3.60 16.77
CA PRO A 249 -3.64 -2.41 16.39
C PRO A 249 -2.56 -2.80 15.37
N THR A 250 -1.95 -1.79 14.75
CA THR A 250 -0.74 -1.96 13.95
C THR A 250 0.42 -1.23 14.58
N TYR A 251 1.55 -1.91 14.67
CA TYR A 251 2.79 -1.38 15.22
C TYR A 251 3.63 -0.76 14.13
N TYR A 252 4.12 0.45 14.39
CA TYR A 252 4.99 1.22 13.51
C TYR A 252 6.28 1.50 14.25
N ASN A 253 7.41 1.29 13.59
CA ASN A 253 8.73 1.59 14.12
C ASN A 253 9.47 2.45 13.09
N VAL A 254 9.79 3.69 13.45
CA VAL A 254 10.51 4.62 12.58
C VAL A 254 11.99 4.38 12.77
N LEU A 255 12.61 3.78 11.76
CA LEU A 255 14.02 3.44 11.78
C LEU A 255 14.92 4.60 11.34
N HIS A 256 14.40 5.47 10.48
CA HIS A 256 15.11 6.65 9.97
C HIS A 256 14.13 7.78 9.76
N ASP A 257 14.47 8.99 10.18
CA ASP A 257 13.61 10.16 9.98
C ASP A 257 14.41 11.43 9.71
N GLU A 258 14.23 11.98 8.50
CA GLU A 258 14.72 13.30 8.08
C GLU A 258 13.55 14.23 7.75
N SER A 259 12.31 13.89 8.14
CA SER A 259 11.13 14.64 7.72
C SER A 259 10.99 16.02 8.38
N ASP A 260 11.61 16.22 9.55
CA ASP A 260 11.33 17.32 10.49
C ASP A 260 9.87 17.34 10.99
N LEU A 261 9.13 16.26 10.78
CA LEU A 261 7.77 16.09 11.24
C LEU A 261 7.86 15.32 12.55
N GLY A 262 8.02 16.03 13.68
CA GLY A 262 8.04 15.38 14.99
C GLY A 262 6.88 14.39 15.23
N PRO A 263 6.93 13.55 16.28
CA PRO A 263 6.11 12.35 16.44
C PRO A 263 4.61 12.49 16.08
N ASP A 264 3.93 13.48 16.65
CA ASP A 264 2.51 13.78 16.39
C ASP A 264 2.18 13.86 14.89
N LYS A 265 3.03 14.54 14.12
CA LYS A 265 2.79 14.77 12.70
C LYS A 265 2.95 13.47 11.90
N ILE A 266 3.95 12.64 12.21
CA ILE A 266 4.14 11.33 11.54
C ILE A 266 2.96 10.40 11.86
N GLN A 267 2.53 10.34 13.11
CA GLN A 267 1.41 9.49 13.54
C GLN A 267 0.11 9.91 12.84
N ARG A 268 -0.21 11.22 12.85
CA ARG A 268 -1.39 11.77 12.17
C ARG A 268 -1.32 11.59 10.66
N TYR A 269 -0.14 11.75 10.06
CA TYR A 269 0.05 11.53 8.63
C TYR A 269 -0.19 10.06 8.28
N THR A 270 0.37 9.13 9.06
CA THR A 270 0.14 7.69 8.94
C THR A 270 -1.34 7.33 9.03
N PHE A 271 -2.07 7.93 9.98
CA PHE A 271 -3.52 7.74 10.09
C PHE A 271 -4.28 8.32 8.89
N LYS A 272 -3.92 9.51 8.38
CA LYS A 272 -4.52 10.08 7.17
C LYS A 272 -4.35 9.18 5.96
N LEU A 273 -3.16 8.59 5.78
CA LEU A 273 -2.91 7.66 4.69
C LEU A 273 -3.91 6.51 4.72
N CYS A 274 -4.25 5.94 5.89
CA CYS A 274 -5.25 4.86 6.06
C CYS A 274 -6.63 5.09 5.41
N HIS A 275 -6.94 6.32 5.02
CA HIS A 275 -8.18 6.66 4.34
C HIS A 275 -8.12 6.48 2.82
N LEU A 276 -6.94 6.25 2.21
CA LEU A 276 -6.74 6.26 0.76
C LEU A 276 -6.94 4.89 0.07
N TYR A 277 -7.60 3.91 0.69
CA TYR A 277 -7.83 2.59 0.08
C TYR A 277 -9.16 2.52 -0.69
N TYR A 278 -9.12 2.61 -2.03
CA TYR A 278 -10.34 2.76 -2.84
C TYR A 278 -11.34 1.61 -2.82
N ASN A 279 -10.90 0.39 -2.49
CA ASN A 279 -11.82 -0.75 -2.44
C ASN A 279 -12.69 -0.76 -1.17
N TRP A 280 -12.44 0.15 -0.22
CA TRP A 280 -13.20 0.25 1.02
C TRP A 280 -13.47 1.71 1.37
N THR A 281 -14.74 2.07 1.51
CA THR A 281 -15.14 3.44 1.91
C THR A 281 -14.99 3.70 3.40
N GLY A 282 -14.63 2.68 4.19
CA GLY A 282 -14.33 2.82 5.60
C GLY A 282 -12.83 2.96 5.88
N LEU A 283 -12.52 3.05 7.17
CA LEU A 283 -11.17 3.04 7.69
C LEU A 283 -10.58 1.62 7.62
N LEU A 284 -9.46 1.46 6.93
CA LEU A 284 -8.77 0.18 6.78
C LEU A 284 -7.27 0.37 7.05
N LEU A 285 -6.56 -0.70 7.36
CA LEU A 285 -5.11 -0.66 7.43
C LEU A 285 -4.54 -0.19 6.09
N PHE A 286 -3.88 0.97 6.08
CA PHE A 286 -3.44 1.60 4.83
C PHE A 286 -2.63 0.65 3.92
N LEU A 287 -1.80 -0.16 4.56
CA LEU A 287 -0.92 -1.14 3.92
C LEU A 287 -1.65 -2.33 3.30
N ASP A 288 -2.97 -2.46 3.44
CA ASP A 288 -3.73 -3.46 2.70
C ASP A 288 -3.94 -3.06 1.23
N ARG A 289 -3.53 -1.84 0.81
CA ARG A 289 -3.26 -1.54 -0.62
C ARG A 289 -2.37 -2.60 -1.28
N ALA A 290 -1.47 -3.19 -0.51
CA ALA A 290 -0.55 -4.21 -0.97
C ALA A 290 -0.76 -5.57 -0.29
N LYS A 291 -1.86 -5.83 0.44
CA LYS A 291 -1.99 -7.06 1.25
C LYS A 291 -3.34 -7.72 1.41
N THR A 292 -4.41 -7.33 0.72
CA THR A 292 -5.69 -8.04 0.89
C THR A 292 -5.53 -9.55 0.58
N HIS A 293 -5.56 -10.38 1.64
CA HIS A 293 -5.27 -11.82 1.66
C HIS A 293 -6.27 -12.65 0.84
N THR A 294 -7.40 -12.05 0.47
CA THR A 294 -8.40 -12.58 -0.47
C THR A 294 -8.30 -11.94 -1.86
N SER A 295 -7.53 -10.87 -2.02
CA SER A 295 -7.33 -10.14 -3.26
C SER A 295 -5.97 -10.36 -3.93
N TRP A 296 -5.13 -11.29 -3.48
CA TRP A 296 -3.91 -11.63 -4.22
C TRP A 296 -4.18 -12.35 -5.55
N ARG A 297 -5.38 -12.92 -5.72
CA ARG A 297 -5.87 -13.23 -7.06
C ARG A 297 -6.32 -11.97 -7.81
N TYR A 298 -6.73 -10.91 -7.11
CA TYR A 298 -7.53 -9.78 -7.60
C TYR A 298 -6.81 -8.41 -7.68
N SER A 299 -5.51 -8.32 -7.34
CA SER A 299 -4.74 -7.05 -7.37
C SER A 299 -4.02 -6.81 -8.70
N TRP A 300 -4.60 -7.27 -9.82
CA TRP A 300 -4.12 -6.99 -11.17
C TRP A 300 -4.65 -5.65 -11.73
N GLU A 301 -5.32 -4.87 -10.89
CA GLU A 301 -6.25 -3.83 -11.31
C GLU A 301 -5.97 -2.46 -10.65
N LEU A 302 -4.76 -2.26 -10.14
CA LEU A 302 -4.20 -0.92 -9.93
C LEU A 302 -2.94 -0.74 -10.78
N LEU A 303 -2.85 -1.51 -11.87
CA LEU A 303 -1.83 -1.52 -12.89
C LEU A 303 -2.41 -0.92 -14.17
#